data_AF-A0A086YYJ6-F1
#
_entry.id   AF-A0A086YYJ6-F1
#
_cell.length_a   1.000
_cell.length_b   1.000
_cell.length_c   1.000
_cell.angle_alpha   90.00
_cell.angle_beta   90.00
_cell.angle_gamma   90.00
#
_symmetry.space_group_name_H-M   'P 1'
#
loop_
_entity.id
_entity.type
_entity.pdbx_description
1 polymer ?
#
loop_
_entity_poly.entity_id
_entity_poly.type
_entity_poly.pdbx_seq_one_letter_code
_entity_poly.pdbx_strand_id
1 'polypeptide(L)'
;MATDAQAETAYRKLGPYLASVLGADILSSLDAGIADGEPYEALGWLLSSINRPGVSVTKDLFLQARDCLSDEDKEEYGHLLRSQHVVA
;
A
#
# COMPACT_ATOMS: atom_id res chain seq x y z
N MET A 1 6.02 6.51 13.94
CA MET A 1 4.90 6.01 13.12
C MET A 1 4.16 7.19 12.52
N ALA A 2 3.65 7.06 11.30
CA ALA A 2 2.81 8.08 10.69
C ALA A 2 1.45 8.17 11.40
N THR A 3 0.72 9.26 11.18
CA THR A 3 -0.66 9.40 11.65
C THR A 3 -1.61 8.62 10.76
N ASP A 4 -2.80 8.29 11.28
CA ASP A 4 -3.87 7.65 10.51
C ASP A 4 -4.21 8.40 9.22
N ALA A 5 -4.24 9.74 9.28
CA ALA A 5 -4.47 10.58 8.11
C ALA A 5 -3.35 10.48 7.05
N GLN A 6 -2.10 10.30 7.48
CA GLN A 6 -0.98 10.07 6.57
C GLN A 6 -1.06 8.68 5.92
N ALA A 7 -1.40 7.64 6.71
CA ALA A 7 -1.60 6.28 6.21
C ALA A 7 -2.77 6.22 5.21
N GLU A 8 -3.91 6.85 5.51
CA GLU A 8 -5.05 6.93 4.59
C GLU A 8 -4.64 7.66 3.30
N THR A 9 -3.93 8.79 3.40
CA THR A 9 -3.46 9.53 2.22
C THR A 9 -2.57 8.67 1.33
N ALA A 10 -1.65 7.91 1.93
CA ALA A 10 -0.79 6.98 1.19
C ALA A 10 -1.60 5.87 0.53
N TYR A 11 -2.56 5.28 1.25
CA TYR A 11 -3.49 4.27 0.72
C TYR A 11 -4.25 4.81 -0.50
N ARG A 12 -4.84 6.01 -0.40
CA ARG A 12 -5.63 6.63 -1.49
C ARG A 12 -4.79 6.88 -2.75
N LYS A 13 -3.50 7.19 -2.59
CA LYS A 13 -2.56 7.36 -3.72
C LYS A 13 -2.15 6.03 -4.34
N LEU A 14 -1.98 4.99 -3.53
CA LEU A 14 -1.53 3.67 -3.98
C LEU A 14 -2.68 2.84 -4.58
N GLY A 15 -3.90 2.99 -4.07
CA GLY A 15 -5.09 2.22 -4.46
C GLY A 15 -5.34 2.12 -5.97
N PRO A 16 -5.26 3.21 -6.75
CA PRO A 16 -5.46 3.18 -8.19
C PRO A 16 -4.53 2.21 -8.95
N TYR A 17 -3.31 1.97 -8.47
CA TYR A 17 -2.35 1.06 -9.10
C TYR A 17 -2.70 -0.41 -8.90
N LEU A 18 -3.51 -0.71 -7.89
CA LEU A 18 -3.90 -2.05 -7.49
C LEU A 18 -5.36 -2.35 -7.82
N ALA A 19 -6.15 -1.34 -8.17
CA ALA A 19 -7.58 -1.49 -8.44
C ALA A 19 -7.90 -2.47 -9.56
N SER A 20 -7.08 -2.48 -10.62
CA SER A 20 -7.23 -3.41 -11.74
C SER A 20 -6.87 -4.86 -11.40
N VAL A 21 -6.15 -5.09 -10.29
CA VAL A 21 -5.59 -6.41 -9.91
C VAL A 21 -6.30 -7.01 -8.70
N LEU A 22 -6.70 -6.18 -7.73
CA LEU A 22 -7.40 -6.62 -6.51
C LEU A 22 -8.90 -6.79 -6.72
N GLY A 23 -9.48 -6.10 -7.71
CA GLY A 23 -10.93 -6.08 -7.91
C GLY A 23 -11.65 -5.18 -6.90
N ALA A 24 -12.89 -4.82 -7.26
CA ALA A 24 -13.68 -3.83 -6.52
C ALA A 24 -14.06 -4.29 -5.10
N ASP A 25 -14.32 -5.59 -4.90
CA ASP A 25 -14.74 -6.11 -3.60
C ASP A 25 -13.63 -5.99 -2.56
N ILE A 26 -12.38 -6.32 -2.93
CA ILE A 26 -11.23 -6.22 -2.02
C ILE A 26 -10.97 -4.75 -1.64
N LEU A 27 -10.99 -3.84 -2.63
CA LEU A 27 -10.83 -2.42 -2.34
C LEU A 27 -11.94 -1.87 -1.45
N SER A 28 -13.17 -2.32 -1.64
CA SER A 28 -14.31 -1.92 -0.80
C SER A 28 -14.14 -2.40 0.64
N SER A 29 -13.62 -3.61 0.85
CA SER A 29 -13.29 -4.10 2.21
C SER A 29 -12.18 -3.29 2.87
N LEU A 30 -11.15 -2.91 2.13
CA LEU A 30 -10.07 -2.06 2.65
C LEU A 30 -10.57 -0.63 2.94
N ASP A 31 -11.44 -0.09 2.09
CA ASP A 31 -12.10 1.19 2.31
C ASP A 31 -12.99 1.18 3.57
N ALA A 32 -13.65 0.06 3.85
CA ALA A 32 -14.41 -0.12 5.10
C ALA A 32 -13.49 -0.12 6.32
N GLY A 33 -12.35 -0.82 6.27
CA GLY A 33 -11.36 -0.80 7.35
C GLY A 33 -10.83 0.62 7.64
N ILE A 34 -10.62 1.43 6.60
CA ILE A 34 -10.27 2.86 6.79
C ILE A 34 -11.38 3.62 7.51
N ALA A 35 -12.65 3.40 7.12
CA ALA A 35 -13.79 4.06 7.77
C ALA A 35 -13.95 3.65 9.24
N ASP A 36 -13.53 2.43 9.59
CA ASP A 36 -13.52 1.91 10.95
C ASP A 36 -12.29 2.35 11.77
N GLY A 37 -11.40 3.17 11.19
CA GLY A 37 -10.23 3.71 11.88
C GLY A 37 -8.97 2.84 11.78
N GLU A 38 -8.90 1.95 10.79
CA GLU A 38 -7.76 1.05 10.55
C GLU A 38 -6.98 1.36 9.25
N PRO A 39 -6.61 2.63 8.95
CA PRO A 39 -5.91 2.96 7.71
C PRO A 39 -4.49 2.38 7.63
N TYR A 40 -3.88 2.09 8.78
CA TYR A 40 -2.59 1.42 8.85
C TYR A 40 -2.64 -0.01 8.27
N GLU A 41 -3.59 -0.80 8.75
CA GLU A 41 -3.81 -2.19 8.31
C GLU A 41 -4.19 -2.22 6.82
N ALA A 42 -5.08 -1.32 6.41
CA ALA A 42 -5.47 -1.20 5.00
C ALA A 42 -4.27 -0.89 4.10
N LEU A 43 -3.36 0.00 4.53
CA LEU A 43 -2.14 0.34 3.79
C LEU A 43 -1.15 -0.83 3.74
N GLY A 44 -0.95 -1.55 4.84
CA GLY A 44 -0.10 -2.74 4.89
C GLY A 44 -0.57 -3.82 3.91
N TRP A 45 -1.87 -4.11 3.90
CA TRP A 45 -2.50 -5.01 2.92
C TRP A 45 -2.31 -4.57 1.47
N LEU A 46 -2.38 -3.27 1.23
CA LEU A 46 -2.23 -2.70 -0.10
C LEU A 46 -0.76 -2.84 -0.58
N LEU A 47 0.22 -2.60 0.30
CA LEU A 47 1.65 -2.78 0.02
C LEU A 47 2.01 -4.25 -0.21
N SER A 48 1.47 -5.18 0.59
CA SER A 48 1.71 -6.61 0.41
C SER A 48 1.19 -7.13 -0.94
N SER A 49 0.20 -6.44 -1.52
CA SER A 49 -0.39 -6.78 -2.81
C SER A 49 0.40 -6.30 -4.04
N ILE A 50 1.48 -5.52 -3.86
CA ILE A 50 2.30 -5.01 -4.97
C ILE A 50 3.05 -6.11 -5.71
N ASN A 51 3.30 -7.25 -5.08
CA ASN A 51 3.95 -8.41 -5.70
C ASN A 51 3.10 -9.14 -6.76
N ARG A 52 1.87 -8.68 -7.01
CA ARG A 52 0.96 -9.32 -7.95
C ARG A 52 1.33 -9.01 -9.41
N PRO A 53 1.19 -9.98 -10.34
CA PRO A 53 1.38 -9.74 -11.76
C PRO A 53 0.51 -8.58 -12.27
N GLY A 54 1.08 -7.72 -13.12
CA GLY A 54 0.37 -6.58 -13.71
C GLY A 54 0.35 -5.31 -12.86
N VAL A 55 0.88 -5.35 -11.63
CA VAL A 55 1.08 -4.15 -10.80
C VAL A 55 2.42 -3.49 -11.14
N SER A 56 2.40 -2.16 -11.32
CA SER A 56 3.59 -1.33 -11.52
C SER A 56 3.40 -0.01 -10.77
N VAL A 57 4.15 0.20 -9.69
CA VAL A 57 4.09 1.39 -8.82
C VAL A 57 5.41 2.14 -8.93
N THR A 58 5.40 3.48 -8.90
CA THR A 58 6.64 4.25 -8.88
C THR A 58 7.37 4.06 -7.56
N LYS A 59 8.71 4.04 -7.60
CA LYS A 59 9.55 3.92 -6.42
C LYS A 59 9.26 4.98 -5.37
N ASP A 60 9.03 6.22 -5.80
CA ASP A 60 8.69 7.31 -4.89
C ASP A 60 7.37 7.08 -4.16
N LEU A 61 6.35 6.56 -4.86
CA LEU A 61 5.06 6.27 -4.24
C LEU A 61 5.16 5.07 -3.29
N PHE A 62 5.90 4.03 -3.69
CA PHE A 62 6.18 2.89 -2.81
C PHE A 62 6.90 3.32 -1.53
N LEU A 63 7.95 4.14 -1.65
CA LEU A 63 8.69 4.64 -0.49
C LEU A 63 7.82 5.50 0.42
N GLN A 64 7.03 6.43 -0.14
CA GLN A 64 6.09 7.25 0.64
C GLN A 64 5.08 6.40 1.41
N ALA A 65 4.51 5.37 0.78
CA ALA A 65 3.58 4.45 1.42
C ALA A 65 4.26 3.63 2.52
N ARG A 66 5.43 3.05 2.21
CA ARG A 66 6.21 2.23 3.15
C ARG A 66 6.67 3.04 4.37
N ASP A 67 7.03 4.31 4.20
CA ASP A 67 7.49 5.17 5.29
C ASP A 67 6.37 5.50 6.29
N CYS A 68 5.10 5.26 5.93
CA CYS A 68 3.98 5.37 6.85
C CYS A 68 3.88 4.20 7.84
N LEU A 69 4.53 3.07 7.53
CA LEU A 69 4.49 1.87 8.36
C LEU A 69 5.44 1.96 9.57
N SER A 70 5.37 0.97 10.46
CA SER A 70 6.33 0.73 11.52
C SER A 70 7.69 0.32 10.93
N ASP A 71 8.76 0.40 11.72
CA ASP A 71 10.09 0.00 11.23
C ASP A 71 10.19 -1.51 10.97
N GLU A 72 9.46 -2.33 11.73
CA GLU A 72 9.33 -3.77 11.54
C GLU A 72 8.68 -4.08 10.18
N ASP A 73 7.56 -3.42 9.90
CA ASP A 73 6.83 -3.59 8.63
C ASP A 73 7.63 -3.04 7.44
N LYS A 74 8.39 -1.95 7.61
CA LYS A 74 9.28 -1.43 6.55
C LYS A 74 10.33 -2.45 6.13
N GLU A 75 10.89 -3.19 7.08
CA GLU A 75 11.86 -4.24 6.81
C GLU A 75 11.22 -5.38 6.04
N GLU A 76 10.00 -5.79 6.43
CA GLU A 76 9.23 -6.81 5.73
C GLU A 76 9.08 -6.47 4.23
N TYR A 77 8.67 -5.24 3.91
CA TYR A 77 8.45 -4.82 2.52
C TYR A 77 9.71 -4.36 1.78
N GLY A 78 10.88 -4.31 2.45
CA GLY A 78 12.12 -3.83 1.86
C GLY A 78 12.55 -4.57 0.60
N HIS A 79 12.19 -5.86 0.48
CA HIS A 79 12.50 -6.68 -0.68
C HIS A 79 11.78 -6.22 -1.97
N LEU A 80 10.62 -5.56 -1.86
CA LEU A 80 9.83 -5.09 -3.01
C LEU A 80 10.53 -3.98 -3.80
N LEU A 81 11.46 -3.24 -3.18
CA LEU A 81 12.28 -2.23 -3.87
C LEU A 81 13.16 -2.80 -4.98
N ARG A 82 13.45 -4.10 -4.93
CA ARG A 82 14.26 -4.81 -5.93
C ARG A 82 13.39 -5.60 -6.91
N SER A 83 12.08 -5.51 -6.78
CA SER A 83 11.13 -6.23 -7.63
C SER A 83 10.86 -5.47 -8.93
N GLN A 84 10.44 -6.19 -9.96
CA GLN A 84 10.00 -5.61 -11.24
C GLN A 84 8.71 -4.77 -11.13
N HIS A 85 8.04 -4.78 -9.98
CA HIS A 85 6.78 -4.06 -9.74
C HIS A 85 7.01 -2.63 -9.24
N VAL A 86 8.22 -2.32 -8.78
CA VAL A 86 8.60 -0.98 -8.35
C VAL A 86 9.51 -0.37 -9.42
N VAL A 87 8.98 0.59 -10.17
CA VAL A 87 9.68 1.21 -11.29
C VAL A 87 10.38 2.50 -10.89
N ALA A 88 11.50 2.79 -11.54
CA ALA A 88 12.31 4.00 -11.31
C ALA A 88 11.57 5.28 -11.69
#